data_AF-A0A9P0DV91-F1
#
_entry.id   AF-A0A9P0DV91-F1
#
_cell.length_a   1.000
_cell.length_b   1.000
_cell.length_c   1.000
_cell.angle_alpha   90.00
_cell.angle_beta   90.00
_cell.angle_gamma   90.00
#
_symmetry.space_group_name_H-M   'P 1'
#
loop_
_entity.id
_entity.type
_entity.pdbx_description
1 polymer ?
#
loop_
_entity_poly.entity_id
_entity_poly.type
_entity_poly.pdbx_seq_one_letter_code
_entity_poly.pdbx_strand_id
1 'polypeptide(L)'
;MGDVKSKDKLKPMKEYTPVKDFQFLDPLEEDSNNGLCLNGIYVPEEVLENILIHIPPKHLLYLTLVCKKWNNIIKSDSFWKNVFNMHQPNKTQLLPWYIYYSYLNTNNFENLLKNGNGQEKFKHWKIVKNYGDQFVIEKKPQGSDPLPANVPEFYGHESCFATSFYECNKIQEIPLKDKRLIRYIITKFHVPIYASEWTAGRFDCGCEYHLKFTGFGETNNDLAKEHVDLGMHDITEEDNFDASEEGRSPHFEKAEKVTVRQWEGNKWEKVEIIISENYPADLAMLVFEHQGRDTQFWKGHYGSKMAGGVVKFLIEGIEPRN
;
A
#
# COMPACT_ATOMS: atom_id res chain seq x y z
N MET A 1 -26.07 46.12 32.57
CA MET A 1 -25.46 44.84 32.97
C MET A 1 -26.36 43.77 32.36
N GLY A 2 -26.24 43.40 31.07
CA GLY A 2 -25.01 43.09 30.34
C GLY A 2 -24.37 41.85 30.97
N ASP A 3 -24.20 40.70 30.33
CA ASP A 3 -24.59 40.24 29.01
C ASP A 3 -24.51 38.71 29.02
N VAL A 4 -25.11 38.12 28.00
CA VAL A 4 -25.20 36.70 27.64
C VAL A 4 -23.85 35.96 27.77
N LYS A 5 -23.85 34.77 28.39
CA LYS A 5 -22.92 33.70 27.97
C LYS A 5 -23.72 32.51 27.46
N SER A 6 -23.87 32.52 26.15
CA SER A 6 -24.30 31.42 25.31
C SER A 6 -23.53 30.16 25.67
N LYS A 7 -24.28 29.08 25.91
CA LYS A 7 -23.75 27.73 25.75
C LYS A 7 -23.31 27.63 24.30
N ASP A 8 -22.00 27.65 24.06
CA ASP A 8 -21.44 27.26 22.78
C ASP A 8 -21.93 25.84 22.51
N LYS A 9 -22.87 25.72 21.59
CA LYS A 9 -23.24 24.44 20.99
C LYS A 9 -21.96 23.93 20.35
N LEU A 10 -21.36 22.87 20.90
CA LEU A 10 -20.38 22.08 20.17
C LEU A 10 -20.96 21.84 18.77
N LYS A 11 -20.27 22.33 17.74
CA LYS A 11 -20.59 21.97 16.36
C LYS A 11 -20.58 20.43 16.31
N PRO A 12 -21.60 19.77 15.72
CA PRO A 12 -21.56 18.33 15.59
C PRO A 12 -20.30 17.94 14.83
N MET A 13 -19.52 17.01 15.40
CA MET A 13 -18.42 16.36 14.68
C MET A 13 -18.97 15.84 13.36
N LYS A 14 -18.23 16.04 12.27
CA LYS A 14 -18.64 15.47 10.99
C LYS A 14 -18.48 13.96 11.09
N GLU A 15 -19.57 13.26 11.34
CA GLU A 15 -19.63 11.80 11.16
C GLU A 15 -19.33 11.52 9.69
N TYR A 16 -18.22 10.83 9.44
CA TYR A 16 -17.89 10.38 8.10
C TYR A 16 -18.63 9.09 7.80
N THR A 17 -19.20 8.99 6.60
CA THR A 17 -19.80 7.74 6.11
C THR A 17 -18.74 6.63 6.06
N PRO A 18 -18.97 5.43 6.61
CA PRO A 18 -18.05 4.30 6.48
C PRO A 18 -17.73 3.98 5.01
N VAL A 19 -16.52 3.50 4.72
CA VAL A 19 -16.06 3.22 3.34
C VAL A 19 -17.01 2.28 2.58
N LYS A 20 -17.58 1.28 3.28
CA LYS A 20 -18.54 0.32 2.73
C LYS A 20 -19.85 0.95 2.23
N ASP A 21 -20.25 2.06 2.84
CA ASP A 21 -21.50 2.76 2.57
C ASP A 21 -21.28 4.02 1.70
N PHE A 22 -20.02 4.36 1.42
CA PHE A 22 -19.67 5.56 0.69
C PHE A 22 -19.98 5.45 -0.81
N GLN A 23 -20.59 6.49 -1.37
CA GLN A 23 -20.74 6.67 -2.79
C GLN A 23 -20.37 8.10 -3.18
N PHE A 24 -19.71 8.24 -4.33
CA PHE A 24 -19.48 9.55 -4.92
C PHE A 24 -20.81 10.14 -5.38
N LEU A 25 -20.93 11.46 -5.23
CA LEU A 25 -22.07 12.21 -5.75
C LEU A 25 -22.09 12.14 -7.29
N ASP A 26 -23.30 12.07 -7.84
CA ASP A 26 -23.53 12.24 -9.28
C ASP A 26 -23.10 13.64 -9.76
N PRO A 27 -22.86 13.81 -11.08
CA PRO A 27 -22.58 15.12 -11.66
C PRO A 27 -23.64 16.15 -11.28
N LEU A 28 -23.20 17.37 -10.99
CA LEU A 28 -24.09 18.46 -10.63
C LEU A 28 -24.85 18.95 -11.87
N GLU A 29 -26.09 19.39 -11.70
CA GLU A 29 -26.84 20.03 -12.78
C GLU A 29 -26.07 21.24 -13.34
N GLU A 30 -25.84 21.23 -14.66
CA GLU A 30 -25.02 22.24 -15.32
C GLU A 30 -25.68 23.62 -15.29
N ASP A 31 -24.89 24.63 -14.92
CA ASP A 31 -25.21 26.03 -15.15
C ASP A 31 -24.52 26.43 -16.45
N SER A 32 -25.29 26.64 -17.53
CA SER A 32 -24.81 26.69 -18.91
C SER A 32 -23.80 27.80 -19.22
N ASN A 33 -23.64 28.81 -18.34
CA ASN A 33 -22.77 29.96 -18.58
C ASN A 33 -21.75 30.25 -17.46
N ASN A 34 -21.79 29.52 -16.34
CA ASN A 34 -20.94 29.84 -15.19
C ASN A 34 -19.65 29.00 -15.17
N GLY A 35 -18.49 29.67 -15.23
CA GLY A 35 -17.16 29.04 -15.15
C GLY A 35 -16.39 28.93 -16.46
N LEU A 36 -16.98 29.27 -17.60
CA LEU A 36 -16.30 29.29 -18.91
C LEU A 36 -15.75 30.69 -19.29
N CYS A 37 -16.02 31.71 -18.48
CA CYS A 37 -15.51 33.06 -18.71
C CYS A 37 -14.28 33.34 -17.84
N LEU A 38 -13.12 33.55 -18.45
CA LEU A 38 -11.87 33.94 -17.79
C LEU A 38 -11.53 35.38 -18.17
N ASN A 39 -11.44 36.29 -17.19
CA ASN A 39 -11.21 37.72 -17.42
C ASN A 39 -12.15 38.36 -18.47
N GLY A 40 -13.43 37.97 -18.45
CA GLY A 40 -14.44 38.47 -19.38
C GLY A 40 -14.39 37.85 -20.79
N ILE A 41 -13.50 36.89 -21.03
CA ILE A 41 -13.38 36.17 -22.30
C ILE A 41 -14.05 34.80 -22.13
N TYR A 42 -14.99 34.46 -23.01
CA TYR A 42 -15.56 33.12 -23.09
C TYR A 42 -14.52 32.15 -23.67
N VAL A 43 -14.33 31.03 -22.98
CA VAL A 43 -13.37 29.98 -23.33
C VAL A 43 -14.15 28.67 -23.51
N PRO A 44 -14.02 27.99 -24.66
CA PRO A 44 -14.61 26.66 -24.84
C PRO A 44 -14.13 25.69 -23.77
N GLU A 45 -14.96 24.70 -23.43
CA GLU A 45 -14.68 23.72 -22.39
C GLU A 45 -13.38 22.96 -22.64
N GLU A 46 -13.10 22.59 -23.88
CA GLU A 46 -11.88 21.89 -24.27
C GLU A 46 -10.63 22.74 -24.01
N VAL A 47 -10.73 24.06 -24.17
CA VAL A 47 -9.62 24.98 -23.87
C VAL A 47 -9.45 25.11 -22.37
N LEU A 48 -10.54 25.14 -21.60
CA LEU A 48 -10.47 25.12 -20.13
C LEU A 48 -9.83 23.83 -19.62
N GLU A 49 -10.20 22.66 -20.14
CA GLU A 49 -9.57 21.38 -19.80
C GLU A 49 -8.06 21.40 -20.07
N ASN A 50 -7.65 21.91 -21.23
CA ASN A 50 -6.24 22.07 -21.61
C ASN A 50 -5.49 23.05 -20.70
N ILE A 51 -6.17 24.02 -20.08
CA ILE A 51 -5.56 24.88 -19.06
C ILE A 51 -5.41 24.10 -17.75
N LEU A 52 -6.48 23.42 -17.32
CA LEU A 52 -6.55 22.72 -16.04
C LEU A 52 -5.56 21.54 -15.96
N ILE A 53 -5.31 20.85 -17.07
CA ILE A 53 -4.40 19.68 -17.11
C ILE A 53 -2.96 20.01 -16.69
N HIS A 54 -2.56 21.28 -16.79
CA HIS A 54 -1.24 21.77 -16.39
C HIS A 54 -1.15 22.11 -14.89
N ILE A 55 -2.25 22.06 -14.16
CA ILE A 55 -2.27 22.24 -12.71
C ILE A 55 -1.81 20.94 -12.03
N PRO A 56 -0.93 21.00 -11.00
CA PRO A 56 -0.52 19.80 -10.29
C PRO A 56 -1.73 19.01 -9.75
N PRO A 57 -1.77 17.68 -9.92
CA PRO A 57 -2.91 16.84 -9.55
C PRO A 57 -3.46 17.08 -8.14
N LYS A 58 -2.58 17.35 -7.18
CA LYS A 58 -2.92 17.63 -5.77
C LYS A 58 -3.80 18.86 -5.58
N HIS A 59 -3.78 19.80 -6.54
CA HIS A 59 -4.51 21.06 -6.45
C HIS A 59 -5.84 21.06 -7.20
N LEU A 60 -6.05 20.12 -8.12
CA LEU A 60 -7.25 20.07 -8.97
C LEU A 60 -8.53 19.98 -8.13
N LEU A 61 -8.55 19.21 -7.04
CA LEU A 61 -9.76 19.10 -6.22
C LEU A 61 -10.18 20.39 -5.53
N TYR A 62 -9.26 21.32 -5.23
CA TYR A 62 -9.65 22.63 -4.67
C TYR A 62 -10.41 23.48 -5.70
N LEU A 63 -10.11 23.29 -6.99
CA LEU A 63 -10.74 24.00 -8.08
C LEU A 63 -12.18 23.52 -8.33
N THR A 64 -12.58 22.37 -7.77
CA THR A 64 -13.97 21.90 -7.79
C THR A 64 -14.93 22.82 -7.01
N LEU A 65 -14.39 23.72 -6.18
CA LEU A 65 -15.14 24.70 -5.39
C LEU A 65 -15.42 26.00 -6.14
N VAL A 66 -14.83 26.20 -7.33
CA VAL A 66 -15.01 27.42 -8.13
C VAL A 66 -16.44 27.57 -8.62
N CYS A 67 -16.94 26.54 -9.32
CA CYS A 67 -18.34 26.46 -9.76
C CYS A 67 -18.73 25.00 -10.08
N LYS A 68 -20.01 24.78 -10.36
CA LYS A 68 -20.53 23.44 -10.73
C LYS A 68 -19.87 22.89 -12.00
N LYS A 69 -19.63 23.73 -13.02
CA LYS A 69 -19.00 23.32 -14.27
C LYS A 69 -17.58 22.78 -14.04
N TRP A 70 -16.77 23.51 -13.26
CA TRP A 70 -15.43 23.06 -12.89
C TRP A 70 -15.47 21.79 -12.05
N ASN A 71 -16.43 21.67 -11.12
CA ASN A 71 -16.65 20.43 -10.35
C ASN A 71 -16.86 19.23 -11.27
N ASN A 72 -17.75 19.35 -12.25
CA ASN A 72 -18.08 18.28 -13.20
C ASN A 72 -16.90 17.93 -14.10
N ILE A 73 -16.21 18.92 -14.69
CA ILE A 73 -15.01 18.71 -15.52
C ILE A 73 -13.94 17.98 -14.70
N ILE A 74 -13.60 18.50 -13.52
CA ILE A 74 -12.53 17.96 -12.69
C ILE A 74 -12.91 16.59 -12.13
N LYS A 75 -14.17 16.25 -11.93
CA LYS A 75 -14.59 14.89 -11.51
C LYS A 75 -14.97 13.99 -12.67
N SER A 76 -14.62 14.35 -13.90
CA SER A 76 -14.84 13.49 -15.06
C SER A 76 -13.68 12.51 -15.26
N ASP A 77 -14.02 11.31 -15.72
CA ASP A 77 -13.06 10.24 -15.99
C ASP A 77 -12.15 10.59 -17.18
N SER A 78 -12.71 11.27 -18.20
CA SER A 78 -11.98 11.72 -19.39
C SER A 78 -10.90 12.75 -19.05
N PHE A 79 -11.23 13.74 -18.22
CA PHE A 79 -10.27 14.76 -17.79
C PHE A 79 -9.09 14.12 -17.05
N TRP A 80 -9.34 13.23 -16.09
CA TRP A 80 -8.28 12.58 -15.33
C TRP A 80 -7.47 11.58 -16.14
N LYS A 81 -8.06 10.91 -17.12
CA LYS A 81 -7.32 10.13 -18.11
C LYS A 81 -6.31 11.00 -18.86
N ASN A 82 -6.70 12.21 -19.26
CA ASN A 82 -5.79 13.15 -19.92
C ASN A 82 -4.69 13.61 -18.96
N VAL A 83 -5.03 14.00 -17.73
CA VAL A 83 -4.04 14.35 -16.68
C VAL A 83 -3.04 13.23 -16.46
N PHE A 84 -3.50 11.98 -16.40
CA PHE A 84 -2.65 10.80 -16.26
C PHE A 84 -1.71 10.64 -17.46
N ASN A 85 -2.23 10.75 -18.69
CA ASN A 85 -1.44 10.61 -19.91
C ASN A 85 -0.32 11.66 -20.05
N MET A 86 -0.50 12.85 -19.46
CA MET A 86 0.56 13.87 -19.40
C MET A 86 1.76 13.43 -18.55
N HIS A 87 1.53 12.56 -17.55
CA HIS A 87 2.56 12.04 -16.67
C HIS A 87 3.08 10.68 -17.12
N GLN A 88 2.25 9.90 -17.84
CA GLN A 88 2.59 8.59 -18.40
C GLN A 88 2.08 8.47 -19.83
N PRO A 89 2.94 8.57 -20.85
CA PRO A 89 2.52 8.68 -22.26
C PRO A 89 1.91 7.39 -22.86
N ASN A 90 1.68 6.35 -22.07
CA ASN A 90 1.08 5.11 -22.54
C ASN A 90 -0.45 5.24 -22.58
N LYS A 91 -1.08 4.76 -23.66
CA LYS A 91 -2.55 4.76 -23.82
C LYS A 91 -3.20 3.94 -22.70
N THR A 92 -3.67 4.60 -21.64
CA THR A 92 -4.38 3.94 -20.55
C THR A 92 -5.85 3.63 -20.91
N GLN A 93 -6.39 2.59 -20.28
CA GLN A 93 -7.83 2.33 -20.21
C GLN A 93 -8.54 3.50 -19.51
N LEU A 94 -9.80 3.80 -19.85
CA LEU A 94 -10.62 4.77 -19.13
C LEU A 94 -11.06 4.18 -17.78
N LEU A 95 -10.64 4.83 -16.70
CA LEU A 95 -10.94 4.44 -15.32
C LEU A 95 -11.63 5.59 -14.59
N PRO A 96 -12.34 5.31 -13.49
CA PRO A 96 -12.90 6.35 -12.65
C PRO A 96 -11.85 7.37 -12.19
N TRP A 97 -12.20 8.65 -12.25
CA TRP A 97 -11.30 9.78 -11.99
C TRP A 97 -10.50 9.64 -10.69
N TYR A 98 -11.14 9.10 -9.64
CA TYR A 98 -10.55 8.96 -8.32
C TYR A 98 -9.46 7.89 -8.25
N ILE A 99 -9.41 6.95 -9.21
CA ILE A 99 -8.30 5.99 -9.33
C ILE A 99 -7.05 6.73 -9.81
N TYR A 100 -7.15 7.54 -10.88
CA TYR A 100 -6.02 8.35 -11.35
C TYR A 100 -5.60 9.39 -10.31
N TYR A 101 -6.55 10.03 -9.64
CA TYR A 101 -6.26 10.94 -8.54
C TYR A 101 -5.46 10.22 -7.44
N SER A 102 -5.90 9.04 -7.02
CA SER A 102 -5.19 8.22 -6.02
C SER A 102 -3.79 7.84 -6.51
N TYR A 103 -3.67 7.46 -7.79
CA TYR A 103 -2.40 7.11 -8.41
C TYR A 103 -1.43 8.28 -8.44
N LEU A 104 -1.85 9.48 -8.79
CA LEU A 104 -0.93 10.61 -8.96
C LEU A 104 -0.58 11.30 -7.63
N ASN A 105 -1.36 11.09 -6.56
CA ASN A 105 -1.23 11.85 -5.31
C ASN A 105 -0.91 11.01 -4.07
N THR A 106 -0.86 9.69 -4.16
CA THR A 106 -0.55 8.80 -3.01
C THR A 106 0.56 7.83 -3.36
N ASN A 107 1.18 7.17 -2.39
CA ASN A 107 2.14 6.08 -2.62
C ASN A 107 1.48 4.68 -2.63
N ASN A 108 0.15 4.61 -2.75
CA ASN A 108 -0.59 3.34 -2.65
C ASN A 108 -0.39 2.41 -3.85
N PHE A 109 0.25 2.90 -4.92
CA PHE A 109 0.52 2.17 -6.16
C PHE A 109 2.00 1.85 -6.34
N GLU A 110 2.81 2.15 -5.33
CA GLU A 110 4.20 1.72 -5.21
C GLU A 110 4.27 0.40 -4.45
N ASN A 111 5.47 -0.18 -4.31
CA ASN A 111 5.68 -1.23 -3.34
C ASN A 111 5.34 -0.73 -1.91
N LEU A 112 4.33 -1.38 -1.31
CA LEU A 112 3.87 -1.06 0.04
C LEU A 112 4.87 -1.55 1.10
N LEU A 113 5.71 -2.54 0.77
CA LEU A 113 6.81 -2.94 1.63
C LEU A 113 7.98 -1.96 1.56
N LYS A 114 8.66 -1.81 2.69
CA LYS A 114 9.86 -1.01 2.87
C LYS A 114 11.04 -1.91 3.25
N ASN A 115 12.22 -1.54 2.77
CA ASN A 115 13.47 -2.23 3.08
C ASN A 115 13.41 -3.75 2.78
N GLY A 116 12.92 -4.11 1.59
CA GLY A 116 12.77 -5.51 1.15
C GLY A 116 14.10 -6.25 0.94
N ASN A 117 15.23 -5.53 0.83
CA ASN A 117 16.56 -6.13 0.60
C ASN A 117 17.48 -6.02 1.83
N GLY A 118 17.01 -5.47 2.96
CA GLY A 118 17.80 -5.35 4.19
C GLY A 118 18.92 -4.32 4.14
N GLN A 119 18.95 -3.44 3.13
CA GLN A 119 19.97 -2.39 2.99
C GLN A 119 19.92 -1.37 4.15
N GLU A 120 18.75 -1.20 4.78
CA GLU A 120 18.56 -0.42 6.00
C GLU A 120 18.52 -1.33 7.26
N LYS A 121 19.24 -2.44 7.22
CA LYS A 121 19.23 -3.49 8.25
C LYS A 121 17.79 -4.01 8.49
N PHE A 122 17.30 -3.96 9.73
CA PHE A 122 15.95 -4.37 10.11
C PHE A 122 14.98 -3.19 10.24
N LYS A 123 15.33 -1.98 9.78
CA LYS A 123 14.40 -0.86 9.80
C LYS A 123 13.12 -1.22 9.03
N HIS A 124 11.97 -0.82 9.58
CA HIS A 124 10.61 -1.17 9.12
C HIS A 124 10.18 -2.62 9.35
N TRP A 125 11.05 -3.49 9.89
CA TRP A 125 10.70 -4.88 10.18
C TRP A 125 10.59 -5.11 11.68
N LYS A 126 9.51 -5.76 12.09
CA LYS A 126 9.36 -6.25 13.45
C LYS A 126 9.74 -7.72 13.49
N ILE A 127 10.81 -8.05 14.21
CA ILE A 127 11.24 -9.43 14.40
C ILE A 127 10.33 -10.07 15.45
N VAL A 128 9.62 -11.14 15.08
CA VAL A 128 8.69 -11.86 15.96
C VAL A 128 9.38 -13.03 16.64
N LYS A 129 10.22 -13.77 15.90
CA LYS A 129 11.04 -14.86 16.42
C LYS A 129 12.46 -14.73 15.89
N ASN A 130 13.44 -15.00 16.74
CA ASN A 130 14.85 -14.79 16.40
C ASN A 130 15.74 -15.82 17.10
N TYR A 131 15.52 -17.10 16.83
CA TYR A 131 16.23 -18.17 17.53
C TYR A 131 17.56 -18.54 16.84
N GLY A 132 18.37 -19.36 17.51
CA GLY A 132 19.71 -19.73 17.05
C GLY A 132 20.67 -18.54 17.09
N ASP A 133 21.48 -18.37 16.06
CA ASP A 133 22.39 -17.23 15.88
C ASP A 133 21.66 -15.99 15.31
N GLN A 134 20.32 -15.99 15.30
CA GLN A 134 19.45 -14.88 14.89
C GLN A 134 19.47 -14.59 13.38
N PHE A 135 18.63 -13.66 12.94
CA PHE A 135 18.74 -13.08 11.60
C PHE A 135 20.03 -12.29 11.45
N VAL A 136 20.64 -12.39 10.28
CA VAL A 136 21.70 -11.47 9.84
C VAL A 136 21.33 -10.82 8.52
N ILE A 137 21.98 -9.68 8.26
CA ILE A 137 22.01 -9.04 6.96
C ILE A 137 23.33 -9.39 6.31
N GLU A 138 23.27 -10.13 5.21
CA GLU A 138 24.45 -10.40 4.40
C GLU A 138 24.58 -9.31 3.34
N LYS A 139 25.76 -8.70 3.22
CA LYS A 139 26.03 -7.70 2.16
C LYS A 139 25.94 -8.31 0.75
N LYS A 140 26.27 -9.59 0.64
CA LYS A 140 26.09 -10.45 -0.54
C LYS A 140 25.69 -11.84 -0.05
N PRO A 141 24.79 -12.55 -0.75
CA PRO A 141 24.35 -13.87 -0.35
C PRO A 141 25.53 -14.85 -0.20
N GLN A 142 25.73 -15.40 0.99
CA GLN A 142 26.81 -16.35 1.30
C GLN A 142 26.39 -17.79 1.00
N GLY A 143 27.02 -18.42 0.03
CA GLY A 143 26.68 -19.80 -0.36
C GLY A 143 25.38 -19.91 -1.15
N SER A 144 24.86 -18.80 -1.66
CA SER A 144 23.83 -18.75 -2.69
C SER A 144 24.37 -17.94 -3.87
N ASP A 145 23.71 -18.01 -5.03
CA ASP A 145 24.05 -17.16 -6.16
C ASP A 145 23.84 -15.67 -5.77
N PRO A 146 24.57 -14.73 -6.40
CA PRO A 146 24.29 -13.31 -6.23
C PRO A 146 22.85 -12.97 -6.62
N LEU A 147 22.29 -11.89 -6.05
CA LEU A 147 20.98 -11.40 -6.48
C LEU A 147 20.98 -11.08 -7.98
N PRO A 148 20.04 -11.62 -8.78
CA PRO A 148 19.96 -11.33 -10.21
C PRO A 148 19.83 -9.83 -10.53
N ALA A 149 20.79 -9.28 -11.25
CA ALA A 149 20.84 -7.83 -11.54
C ALA A 149 19.67 -7.30 -12.38
N ASN A 150 18.96 -8.18 -13.09
CA ASN A 150 17.83 -7.84 -13.97
C ASN A 150 16.45 -7.94 -13.30
N VAL A 151 16.41 -8.23 -11.99
CA VAL A 151 15.15 -8.32 -11.23
C VAL A 151 14.85 -6.96 -10.58
N PRO A 152 13.77 -6.26 -11.00
CA PRO A 152 13.45 -4.92 -10.52
C PRO A 152 13.25 -4.82 -9.01
N GLU A 153 12.70 -5.86 -8.38
CA GLU A 153 12.39 -5.91 -6.94
C GLU A 153 13.61 -5.77 -6.04
N PHE A 154 14.82 -6.01 -6.56
CA PHE A 154 16.06 -5.79 -5.81
C PHE A 154 16.53 -4.34 -5.85
N TYR A 155 16.03 -3.50 -6.75
CA TYR A 155 16.44 -2.09 -6.90
C TYR A 155 17.97 -1.90 -7.00
N GLY A 156 18.65 -2.86 -7.61
CA GLY A 156 20.12 -2.87 -7.71
C GLY A 156 20.86 -3.13 -6.40
N HIS A 157 20.16 -3.50 -5.33
CA HIS A 157 20.77 -3.94 -4.08
C HIS A 157 21.32 -5.37 -4.20
N GLU A 158 22.36 -5.64 -3.40
CA GLU A 158 23.03 -6.95 -3.36
C GLU A 158 22.82 -7.66 -2.00
N SER A 159 22.19 -7.00 -1.03
CA SER A 159 22.02 -7.52 0.31
C SER A 159 20.78 -8.39 0.45
N CYS A 160 20.82 -9.33 1.39
CA CYS A 160 19.67 -10.16 1.76
C CYS A 160 19.60 -10.40 3.26
N PHE A 161 18.42 -10.79 3.73
CA PHE A 161 18.26 -11.37 5.05
C PHE A 161 18.65 -12.85 5.00
N ALA A 162 19.26 -13.38 6.06
CA ALA A 162 19.56 -14.80 6.20
C ALA A 162 19.17 -15.31 7.59
N THR A 163 18.58 -16.51 7.62
CA THR A 163 18.10 -17.16 8.86
C THR A 163 19.10 -18.17 9.41
N SER A 164 18.92 -18.49 10.69
CA SER A 164 19.77 -19.44 11.43
C SER A 164 19.19 -20.87 11.41
N PHE A 165 19.78 -21.77 12.20
CA PHE A 165 19.36 -23.14 12.45
C PHE A 165 18.09 -23.35 13.30
N TYR A 166 17.51 -22.28 13.83
CA TYR A 166 16.19 -22.30 14.46
C TYR A 166 15.31 -21.22 13.86
N GLU A 167 14.01 -21.32 14.13
CA GLU A 167 13.00 -20.46 13.54
C GLU A 167 13.31 -18.97 13.72
N CYS A 168 13.43 -18.29 12.59
CA CYS A 168 13.56 -16.85 12.49
C CYS A 168 12.36 -16.32 11.71
N ASN A 169 11.69 -15.30 12.23
CA ASN A 169 10.47 -14.73 11.67
C ASN A 169 10.44 -13.21 11.86
N LYS A 170 10.08 -12.47 10.80
CA LYS A 170 9.82 -11.04 10.87
C LYS A 170 8.60 -10.65 10.04
N ILE A 171 7.96 -9.58 10.48
CA ILE A 171 6.75 -9.05 9.85
C ILE A 171 6.91 -7.57 9.48
N GLN A 172 6.10 -7.14 8.52
CA GLN A 172 5.81 -5.74 8.28
C GLN A 172 4.29 -5.56 8.20
N GLU A 173 3.77 -4.64 9.00
CA GLU A 173 2.36 -4.28 9.04
C GLU A 173 2.12 -3.10 8.10
N ILE A 174 1.11 -3.23 7.23
CA ILE A 174 0.77 -2.23 6.23
C ILE A 174 -0.62 -1.69 6.58
N PRO A 175 -0.70 -0.55 7.29
CA PRO A 175 -1.97 0.04 7.67
C PRO A 175 -2.69 0.61 6.44
N LEU A 176 -3.96 0.24 6.32
CA LEU A 176 -4.90 0.76 5.32
C LEU A 176 -5.98 1.65 5.94
N LYS A 177 -6.22 1.55 7.25
CA LYS A 177 -7.30 2.21 8.00
C LYS A 177 -7.58 3.64 7.53
N ASP A 178 -6.58 4.52 7.60
CA ASP A 178 -6.73 5.95 7.29
C ASP A 178 -6.68 6.24 5.78
N LYS A 179 -6.38 5.23 4.96
CA LYS A 179 -6.30 5.32 3.50
C LYS A 179 -7.67 5.07 2.86
N ARG A 180 -8.65 5.89 3.23
CA ARG A 180 -10.07 5.71 2.85
C ARG A 180 -10.29 5.57 1.33
N LEU A 181 -9.59 6.36 0.52
CA LEU A 181 -9.76 6.31 -0.94
C LEU A 181 -9.25 4.98 -1.54
N ILE A 182 -8.08 4.49 -1.15
CA ILE A 182 -7.60 3.20 -1.68
C ILE A 182 -8.46 2.06 -1.15
N ARG A 183 -8.91 2.10 0.12
CA ARG A 183 -9.86 1.12 0.68
C ARG A 183 -11.16 1.07 -0.12
N TYR A 184 -11.68 2.23 -0.51
CA TYR A 184 -12.84 2.32 -1.40
C TYR A 184 -12.56 1.67 -2.76
N ILE A 185 -11.43 2.01 -3.39
CA ILE A 185 -11.05 1.48 -4.71
C ILE A 185 -10.90 -0.05 -4.66
N ILE A 186 -10.13 -0.58 -3.72
CA ILE A 186 -9.86 -2.03 -3.65
C ILE A 186 -11.14 -2.82 -3.37
N THR A 187 -12.02 -2.29 -2.52
CA THR A 187 -13.30 -2.93 -2.19
C THR A 187 -14.26 -2.88 -3.38
N LYS A 188 -14.46 -1.70 -3.98
CA LYS A 188 -15.44 -1.51 -5.05
C LYS A 188 -15.08 -2.33 -6.30
N PHE A 189 -13.80 -2.38 -6.64
CA PHE A 189 -13.31 -3.06 -7.84
C PHE A 189 -12.78 -4.47 -7.56
N HIS A 190 -12.83 -4.96 -6.33
CA HIS A 190 -12.27 -6.25 -5.91
C HIS A 190 -10.83 -6.43 -6.42
N VAL A 191 -10.00 -5.40 -6.19
CA VAL A 191 -8.65 -5.31 -6.75
C VAL A 191 -7.76 -6.41 -6.17
N PRO A 192 -7.14 -7.29 -6.98
CA PRO A 192 -6.27 -8.31 -6.43
C PRO A 192 -5.10 -7.71 -5.64
N ILE A 193 -4.80 -8.29 -4.47
CA ILE A 193 -3.65 -7.92 -3.64
C ILE A 193 -2.54 -8.93 -3.90
N TYR A 194 -1.40 -8.44 -4.35
CA TYR A 194 -0.22 -9.24 -4.67
C TYR A 194 0.84 -9.09 -3.60
N ALA A 195 1.39 -10.21 -3.15
CA ALA A 195 2.55 -10.28 -2.27
C ALA A 195 3.58 -11.25 -2.85
N SER A 196 4.87 -10.91 -2.78
CA SER A 196 5.93 -11.82 -3.20
C SER A 196 7.24 -11.60 -2.45
N GLU A 197 8.11 -12.60 -2.47
CA GLU A 197 9.50 -12.50 -2.00
C GLU A 197 10.37 -13.42 -2.88
N TRP A 198 11.64 -13.05 -3.06
CA TRP A 198 12.63 -14.00 -3.55
C TRP A 198 13.28 -14.71 -2.39
N THR A 199 13.44 -16.04 -2.52
CA THR A 199 14.11 -16.87 -1.52
C THR A 199 15.21 -17.72 -2.15
N ALA A 200 16.23 -18.05 -1.36
CA ALA A 200 17.26 -19.00 -1.73
C ALA A 200 17.74 -19.80 -0.50
N GLY A 201 18.17 -21.03 -0.73
CA GLY A 201 18.97 -21.80 0.22
C GLY A 201 20.46 -21.70 -0.10
N ARG A 202 21.29 -22.29 0.76
CA ARG A 202 22.72 -22.45 0.47
C ARG A 202 22.98 -23.70 -0.36
N PHE A 203 24.10 -23.71 -1.10
CA PHE A 203 24.55 -24.89 -1.85
C PHE A 203 24.92 -26.09 -0.99
N ASP A 204 25.19 -25.91 0.31
CA ASP A 204 25.69 -26.95 1.22
C ASP A 204 24.69 -27.37 2.30
N CYS A 205 23.56 -26.69 2.43
CA CYS A 205 22.61 -26.92 3.51
C CYS A 205 21.17 -26.84 3.02
N GLY A 206 20.33 -27.78 3.48
CA GLY A 206 18.89 -27.70 3.24
C GLY A 206 18.23 -26.71 4.19
N CYS A 207 17.20 -26.02 3.72
CA CYS A 207 16.48 -25.02 4.51
C CYS A 207 14.98 -25.00 4.18
N GLU A 208 14.20 -24.39 5.06
CA GLU A 208 12.79 -24.08 4.83
C GLU A 208 12.58 -22.57 4.78
N TYR A 209 11.70 -22.14 3.89
CA TYR A 209 11.19 -20.78 3.81
C TYR A 209 9.66 -20.81 3.81
N HIS A 210 9.04 -19.87 4.51
CA HIS A 210 7.59 -19.69 4.53
C HIS A 210 7.28 -18.22 4.30
N LEU A 211 6.42 -17.94 3.33
CA LEU A 211 5.79 -16.64 3.14
C LEU A 211 4.35 -16.75 3.62
N LYS A 212 3.93 -15.88 4.53
CA LYS A 212 2.56 -15.79 5.02
C LYS A 212 2.04 -14.36 4.81
N PHE A 213 0.82 -14.27 4.30
CA PHE A 213 0.17 -13.00 4.03
C PHE A 213 -1.25 -13.01 4.59
N THR A 214 -1.53 -12.07 5.48
CA THR A 214 -2.76 -12.05 6.28
C THR A 214 -3.41 -10.68 6.20
N GLY A 215 -4.74 -10.65 6.08
CA GLY A 215 -5.54 -9.43 6.09
C GLY A 215 -6.47 -9.36 7.29
N PHE A 216 -6.58 -8.20 7.91
CA PHE A 216 -7.42 -7.95 9.08
C PHE A 216 -8.38 -6.78 8.84
N GLY A 217 -9.58 -6.86 9.42
CA GLY A 217 -10.65 -5.86 9.29
C GLY A 217 -10.41 -4.55 10.02
N GLU A 218 -11.47 -3.91 10.52
CA GLU A 218 -11.43 -2.88 11.58
C GLU A 218 -11.73 -3.50 12.96
N THR A 219 -11.19 -2.93 14.04
CA THR A 219 -11.56 -3.32 15.41
C THR A 219 -12.62 -2.38 15.97
N ASN A 220 -13.28 -2.78 17.07
CA ASN A 220 -14.20 -1.88 17.79
C ASN A 220 -13.50 -0.60 18.29
N ASN A 221 -12.22 -0.70 18.66
CA ASN A 221 -11.40 0.46 19.05
C ASN A 221 -11.11 1.37 17.85
N ASP A 222 -10.94 0.80 16.66
CA ASP A 222 -10.71 1.58 15.44
C ASP A 222 -11.91 2.44 15.06
N LEU A 223 -13.10 1.84 15.15
CA LEU A 223 -14.37 2.52 14.88
C LEU A 223 -14.60 3.68 15.85
N ALA A 224 -14.29 3.51 17.13
CA ALA A 224 -14.41 4.57 18.14
C ALA A 224 -13.45 5.75 17.87
N LYS A 225 -12.25 5.49 17.33
CA LYS A 225 -11.26 6.54 16.99
C LYS A 225 -11.66 7.35 15.74
N GLU A 226 -12.29 6.73 14.73
CA GLU A 226 -12.81 7.46 13.55
C GLU A 226 -13.83 8.54 13.94
N HIS A 227 -14.53 8.38 15.07
CA HIS A 227 -15.48 9.37 15.53
C HIS A 227 -14.80 10.60 16.17
N VAL A 228 -13.51 10.54 16.53
CA VAL A 228 -12.86 11.56 17.38
C VAL A 228 -11.84 12.43 16.62
N ASP A 229 -11.36 12.01 15.44
CA ASP A 229 -10.19 12.64 14.81
C ASP A 229 -10.53 13.68 13.71
N LEU A 230 -10.57 14.97 14.10
CA LEU A 230 -10.65 16.11 13.19
C LEU A 230 -9.76 17.26 13.68
N GLY A 231 -8.47 17.23 13.34
CA GLY A 231 -7.62 18.41 13.45
C GLY A 231 -6.13 18.17 13.16
N MET A 232 -5.70 18.58 11.97
CA MET A 232 -4.36 19.07 11.59
C MET A 232 -3.11 18.24 11.99
N HIS A 233 -2.33 17.89 10.96
CA HIS A 233 -0.95 17.37 11.01
C HIS A 233 -0.12 17.84 12.21
N ASP A 234 0.36 16.88 12.99
CA ASP A 234 1.79 16.59 13.15
C ASP A 234 1.94 15.09 13.43
N ILE A 235 2.58 14.37 12.52
CA ILE A 235 3.00 12.98 12.76
C ILE A 235 4.23 13.09 13.67
N THR A 236 4.01 13.15 14.98
CA THR A 236 5.05 12.81 15.93
C THR A 236 5.09 11.30 16.04
N GLU A 237 6.27 10.75 15.78
CA GLU A 237 6.63 9.35 15.98
C GLU A 237 6.24 8.88 17.39
N GLU A 238 5.98 7.56 17.51
CA GLU A 238 5.66 6.80 18.73
C GLU A 238 4.18 6.60 19.08
N ASP A 239 3.36 6.18 18.11
CA ASP A 239 2.26 5.28 18.47
C ASP A 239 2.81 3.84 18.51
N ASN A 240 3.15 3.40 19.72
CA ASN A 240 3.36 2.00 20.03
C ASN A 240 2.05 1.24 19.74
N PHE A 241 1.95 0.67 18.53
CA PHE A 241 0.98 -0.35 18.21
C PHE A 241 1.35 -1.59 19.05
N ASP A 242 0.76 -1.66 20.24
CA ASP A 242 0.94 -2.74 21.19
C ASP A 242 0.47 -4.04 20.52
N ALA A 243 1.44 -4.84 20.12
CA ALA A 243 1.21 -5.98 19.26
C ALA A 243 0.81 -7.23 20.05
N SER A 244 -0.13 -7.04 20.98
CA SER A 244 -0.84 -8.10 21.68
C SER A 244 -2.35 -7.94 21.49
N GLU A 245 -2.83 -7.98 20.24
CA GLU A 245 -4.22 -8.32 19.99
C GLU A 245 -4.35 -9.83 19.77
N GLU A 246 -4.18 -10.59 20.86
CA GLU A 246 -4.65 -11.97 20.93
C GLU A 246 -6.17 -11.99 20.68
N GLY A 247 -6.63 -12.61 19.59
CA GLY A 247 -8.05 -12.90 19.37
C GLY A 247 -8.69 -12.31 18.11
N ARG A 248 -7.93 -11.65 17.25
CA ARG A 248 -8.48 -11.15 15.97
C ARG A 248 -8.47 -12.22 14.89
N SER A 249 -9.65 -12.64 14.44
CA SER A 249 -9.76 -13.54 13.29
C SER A 249 -9.34 -12.81 12.00
N PRO A 250 -8.44 -13.39 11.18
CA PRO A 250 -8.09 -12.81 9.90
C PRO A 250 -9.26 -12.92 8.91
N HIS A 251 -9.43 -11.91 8.06
CA HIS A 251 -10.35 -11.97 6.92
C HIS A 251 -9.84 -12.94 5.86
N PHE A 252 -8.54 -12.97 5.66
CA PHE A 252 -7.86 -13.99 4.88
C PHE A 252 -6.49 -14.27 5.45
N GLU A 253 -6.03 -15.49 5.25
CA GLU A 253 -4.67 -15.92 5.51
C GLU A 253 -4.26 -16.88 4.40
N LYS A 254 -3.14 -16.59 3.74
CA LYS A 254 -2.54 -17.50 2.76
C LYS A 254 -1.06 -17.63 3.05
N ALA A 255 -0.54 -18.84 2.87
CA ALA A 255 0.87 -19.13 3.09
C ALA A 255 1.40 -20.05 2.00
N GLU A 256 2.64 -19.81 1.61
CA GLU A 256 3.41 -20.61 0.67
C GLU A 256 4.69 -21.09 1.35
N LYS A 257 5.08 -22.34 1.08
CA LYS A 257 6.27 -22.97 1.66
C LYS A 257 7.22 -23.41 0.57
N VAL A 258 8.49 -23.06 0.76
CA VAL A 258 9.61 -23.56 -0.03
C VAL A 258 10.48 -24.45 0.85
N THR A 259 10.89 -25.60 0.32
CA THR A 259 11.85 -26.49 0.97
C THR A 259 12.99 -26.77 0.02
N VAL A 260 14.20 -26.36 0.40
CA VAL A 260 15.43 -26.63 -0.34
C VAL A 260 16.11 -27.82 0.31
N ARG A 261 16.39 -28.86 -0.48
CA ARG A 261 17.12 -30.03 0.00
C ARG A 261 18.61 -29.72 0.11
N GLN A 262 19.29 -30.49 0.95
CA GLN A 262 20.75 -30.40 1.07
C GLN A 262 21.41 -30.63 -0.29
N TRP A 263 22.44 -29.84 -0.60
CA TRP A 263 23.20 -29.89 -1.86
C TRP A 263 22.44 -29.46 -3.13
N GLU A 264 21.16 -29.08 -3.02
CA GLU A 264 20.32 -28.67 -4.15
C GLU A 264 20.02 -27.15 -4.15
N GLY A 265 20.51 -26.42 -3.14
CA GLY A 265 20.32 -24.98 -3.02
C GLY A 265 21.33 -24.17 -3.82
N ASN A 266 20.97 -22.89 -4.04
CA ASN A 266 21.83 -21.72 -4.33
C ASN A 266 21.07 -20.70 -5.18
N LYS A 267 20.16 -21.18 -6.04
CA LYS A 267 19.38 -20.32 -6.94
C LYS A 267 18.27 -19.61 -6.19
N TRP A 268 18.03 -18.37 -6.61
CA TRP A 268 16.90 -17.57 -6.16
C TRP A 268 15.63 -17.98 -6.91
N GLU A 269 14.57 -18.20 -6.16
CA GLU A 269 13.23 -18.46 -6.69
C GLU A 269 12.22 -17.48 -6.10
N LYS A 270 11.20 -17.16 -6.88
CA LYS A 270 10.16 -16.22 -6.48
C LYS A 270 8.99 -16.99 -5.88
N VAL A 271 8.55 -16.57 -4.71
CA VAL A 271 7.34 -17.07 -4.04
C VAL A 271 6.28 -15.98 -4.11
N GLU A 272 5.08 -16.32 -4.57
CA GLU A 272 4.03 -15.36 -4.89
C GLU A 272 2.70 -15.77 -4.26
N ILE A 273 2.00 -14.79 -3.69
CA ILE A 273 0.64 -14.92 -3.17
C ILE A 273 -0.21 -13.85 -3.84
N ILE A 274 -1.34 -14.27 -4.40
CA ILE A 274 -2.38 -13.38 -4.91
C ILE A 274 -3.66 -13.65 -4.14
N ILE A 275 -4.26 -12.58 -3.62
CA ILE A 275 -5.59 -12.57 -3.00
C ILE A 275 -6.54 -11.88 -3.99
N SER A 276 -7.29 -12.68 -4.74
CA SER A 276 -8.21 -12.19 -5.78
C SER A 276 -9.69 -12.18 -5.34
N GLU A 277 -10.02 -12.82 -4.21
CA GLU A 277 -11.40 -13.01 -3.78
C GLU A 277 -11.51 -12.86 -2.26
N ASN A 278 -12.71 -12.49 -1.80
CA ASN A 278 -13.19 -12.66 -0.42
C ASN A 278 -12.48 -11.85 0.68
N TYR A 279 -11.96 -10.66 0.39
CA TYR A 279 -11.64 -9.71 1.47
C TYR A 279 -12.77 -8.66 1.60
N PRO A 280 -13.27 -8.40 2.82
CA PRO A 280 -14.43 -7.53 3.04
C PRO A 280 -14.06 -6.04 3.04
N ALA A 281 -15.09 -5.20 2.97
CA ALA A 281 -14.97 -3.74 2.87
C ALA A 281 -14.30 -3.08 4.09
N ASP A 282 -14.29 -3.75 5.23
CA ASP A 282 -13.64 -3.29 6.45
C ASP A 282 -12.15 -3.67 6.53
N LEU A 283 -11.53 -4.24 5.48
CA LEU A 283 -10.09 -4.49 5.44
C LEU A 283 -9.31 -3.21 5.80
N ALA A 284 -8.54 -3.25 6.90
CA ALA A 284 -7.84 -2.07 7.43
C ALA A 284 -6.35 -2.32 7.67
N MET A 285 -5.88 -3.56 7.62
CA MET A 285 -4.47 -3.88 7.83
C MET A 285 -4.06 -5.14 7.06
N LEU A 286 -2.87 -5.10 6.47
CA LEU A 286 -2.22 -6.26 5.86
C LEU A 286 -0.95 -6.58 6.64
N VAL A 287 -0.69 -7.86 6.88
CA VAL A 287 0.57 -8.35 7.47
C VAL A 287 1.30 -9.19 6.44
N PHE A 288 2.51 -8.76 6.13
CA PHE A 288 3.48 -9.56 5.39
C PHE A 288 4.44 -10.20 6.39
N GLU A 289 4.44 -11.52 6.43
CA GLU A 289 5.24 -12.32 7.35
C GLU A 289 6.11 -13.26 6.53
N HIS A 290 7.40 -13.31 6.85
CA HIS A 290 8.24 -14.35 6.30
C HIS A 290 9.12 -14.99 7.37
N GLN A 291 9.44 -16.25 7.12
CA GLN A 291 10.05 -17.12 8.11
C GLN A 291 11.01 -18.08 7.45
N GLY A 292 12.06 -18.43 8.17
CA GLY A 292 13.03 -19.41 7.72
C GLY A 292 13.77 -20.10 8.84
N ARG A 293 14.36 -21.24 8.48
CA ARG A 293 15.34 -21.97 9.28
C ARG A 293 16.14 -22.92 8.40
N ASP A 294 17.27 -23.39 8.89
CA ASP A 294 17.92 -24.56 8.31
C ASP A 294 17.17 -25.86 8.65
N THR A 295 17.59 -26.95 8.01
CA THR A 295 17.08 -28.32 8.29
C THR A 295 18.14 -29.25 8.88
N GLN A 296 19.37 -28.77 9.07
CA GLN A 296 20.52 -29.59 9.48
C GLN A 296 21.02 -29.25 10.90
N PHE A 297 20.45 -28.22 11.50
CA PHE A 297 20.84 -27.67 12.80
C PHE A 297 22.31 -27.24 12.86
N TRP A 298 22.82 -26.66 11.77
CA TRP A 298 24.20 -26.22 11.67
C TRP A 298 24.35 -24.81 12.20
N LYS A 299 25.23 -24.65 13.21
CA LYS A 299 25.52 -23.35 13.81
C LYS A 299 25.92 -22.33 12.74
N GLY A 300 25.34 -21.13 12.79
CA GLY A 300 25.48 -20.07 11.80
C GLY A 300 24.23 -19.84 10.96
N HIS A 301 24.41 -19.16 9.83
CA HIS A 301 23.31 -18.69 8.96
C HIS A 301 23.14 -19.61 7.76
N TYR A 302 22.78 -20.86 8.05
CA TYR A 302 22.55 -21.89 7.04
C TYR A 302 21.09 -22.03 6.62
N GLY A 303 20.19 -21.24 7.21
CA GLY A 303 18.79 -21.23 6.87
C GLY A 303 18.51 -20.56 5.52
N SER A 304 17.23 -20.38 5.23
CA SER A 304 16.80 -19.68 4.02
C SER A 304 17.22 -18.21 4.05
N LYS A 305 17.35 -17.65 2.85
CA LYS A 305 17.67 -16.25 2.58
C LYS A 305 16.55 -15.61 1.81
N MET A 306 16.32 -14.31 2.02
CA MET A 306 15.19 -13.60 1.42
C MET A 306 15.56 -12.16 1.07
N ALA A 307 15.04 -11.70 -0.07
CA ALA A 307 15.23 -10.36 -0.60
C ALA A 307 14.11 -9.99 -1.60
N GLY A 308 13.95 -8.71 -1.88
CA GLY A 308 13.03 -8.22 -2.90
C GLY A 308 11.55 -8.40 -2.55
N GLY A 309 11.19 -8.34 -1.26
CA GLY A 309 9.81 -8.37 -0.81
C GLY A 309 8.94 -7.29 -1.47
N VAL A 310 7.77 -7.68 -1.99
CA VAL A 310 6.77 -6.79 -2.60
C VAL A 310 5.38 -7.02 -2.01
N VAL A 311 4.66 -5.93 -1.76
CA VAL A 311 3.19 -5.94 -1.64
C VAL A 311 2.62 -4.81 -2.50
N LYS A 312 1.63 -5.10 -3.35
CA LYS A 312 0.98 -4.09 -4.21
C LYS A 312 -0.46 -4.47 -4.60
N PHE A 313 -1.24 -3.47 -5.01
CA PHE A 313 -2.57 -3.66 -5.58
C PHE A 313 -2.48 -3.79 -7.11
N LEU A 314 -3.15 -4.77 -7.69
CA LEU A 314 -3.13 -5.04 -9.14
C LEU A 314 -4.36 -4.43 -9.81
N ILE A 315 -4.26 -3.20 -10.31
CA ILE A 315 -5.35 -2.55 -11.06
C ILE A 315 -5.09 -2.70 -12.56
N GLU A 316 -6.05 -3.29 -13.28
CA GLU A 316 -5.97 -3.42 -14.74
C GLU A 316 -5.88 -2.03 -15.40
N GLY A 317 -4.97 -1.90 -16.37
CA GLY A 317 -4.72 -0.63 -17.07
C GLY A 317 -3.83 0.36 -16.32
N ILE A 318 -3.36 0.04 -15.11
CA ILE A 318 -2.40 0.86 -14.35
C ILE A 318 -1.15 0.05 -14.04
N GLU A 319 0.00 0.52 -14.51
CA GLU A 319 1.28 -0.05 -14.10
C GLU A 319 1.67 0.45 -12.70
N PRO A 320 2.06 -0.46 -11.77
CA PRO A 320 2.61 -0.07 -10.49
C PRO A 320 3.83 0.84 -10.65
N ARG A 321 4.01 1.80 -9.73
CA ARG A 321 5.23 2.61 -9.69
C ARG A 321 6.35 1.81 -9.04
N ASN A 322 7.52 1.85 -9.66
CA ASN A 322 8.73 1.21 -9.14
C ASN A 322 9.27 1.98 -7.95
#